data_AF-A0A930DC71-F1
#
_entry.id   AF-A0A930DC71-F1
#
_cell.length_a   1.000
_cell.length_b   1.000
_cell.length_c   1.000
_cell.angle_alpha   90.00
_cell.angle_beta   90.00
_cell.angle_gamma   90.00
#
_symmetry.space_group_name_H-M   'P 1'
#
loop_
_entity.id
_entity.type
_entity.pdbx_description
1 polymer ?
#
loop_
_entity_poly.entity_id
_entity_poly.type
_entity_poly.pdbx_seq_one_letter_code
_entity_poly.pdbx_strand_id
1 'polypeptide(L)'
;MNEDKKVPKRIAQTLINSLKGGVVPRTGLPYITVGRKNEIEALLHDVDIVAEGGASFRFIVGKYGSGKSFLLQTIRNYVMDKGFIVADADLSPERRLQGTKGQGLATYRELIGNLSTKTKPEGGAITLLLDRWINNIQTDCIEKRGVLPGSEELLDEVDKKIYTVTAGLSEMVHGFEFGSLLSKYYHAYIDGDDETKMKIVRWFRGEYSRKTDAKEALG
;
A
#
# COMPACT_ATOMS: atom_id res chain seq x y z
N MET A 1 5.63 -33.82 -3.81
CA MET A 1 6.82 -33.91 -2.94
C MET A 1 7.13 -32.52 -2.44
N ASN A 2 6.76 -32.21 -1.19
CA ASN A 2 7.24 -30.97 -0.57
C ASN A 2 8.63 -31.27 -0.01
N GLU A 3 9.65 -30.63 -0.57
CA GLU A 3 10.95 -30.54 0.09
C GLU A 3 10.75 -30.05 1.53
N ASP A 4 11.55 -30.57 2.46
CA ASP A 4 11.64 -30.12 3.85
C ASP A 4 12.03 -28.64 3.88
N LYS A 5 11.03 -27.76 3.73
CA LYS A 5 11.20 -26.31 3.87
C LYS A 5 11.47 -26.00 5.32
N LYS A 6 12.75 -26.04 5.69
CA LYS A 6 13.24 -25.65 7.01
C LYS A 6 12.82 -24.20 7.29
N VAL A 7 11.94 -24.02 8.26
CA VAL A 7 11.44 -22.70 8.66
C VAL A 7 12.63 -21.87 9.17
N PRO A 8 12.91 -20.68 8.60
CA PRO A 8 13.96 -19.80 9.13
C PRO A 8 13.69 -19.46 10.60
N LYS A 9 14.73 -19.47 11.46
CA LYS A 9 14.59 -19.25 12.92
C LYS A 9 13.79 -17.99 13.26
N ARG A 10 14.03 -16.88 12.53
CA ARG A 10 13.29 -15.62 12.70
C ARG A 10 11.79 -15.80 12.46
N ILE A 11 11.42 -16.49 11.38
CA ILE A 11 10.01 -16.77 11.03
C ILE A 11 9.40 -17.70 12.09
N ALA A 12 10.11 -18.76 12.50
CA ALA A 12 9.63 -19.66 13.54
C ALA A 12 9.32 -18.93 14.85
N GLN A 13 10.19 -17.99 15.27
CA GLN A 13 9.97 -17.20 16.48
C GLN A 13 8.73 -16.30 16.36
N THR A 14 8.55 -15.61 15.24
CA THR A 14 7.36 -14.80 14.97
C THR A 14 6.09 -15.64 15.04
N LEU A 15 6.08 -16.80 14.37
CA LEU A 15 4.94 -17.72 14.38
C LEU A 15 4.58 -18.17 15.80
N ILE A 16 5.57 -18.63 16.59
CA ILE A 16 5.33 -19.10 17.96
C ILE A 16 4.79 -17.97 18.85
N ASN A 17 5.35 -16.76 18.74
CA ASN A 17 4.92 -15.63 19.56
C ASN A 17 3.49 -15.19 19.24
N SER A 18 3.12 -15.10 17.95
CA SER A 18 1.76 -14.76 17.54
C SER A 18 0.74 -15.80 18.00
N LEU A 19 1.04 -17.09 17.80
CA LEU A 19 0.15 -18.19 18.20
C LEU A 19 -0.04 -18.25 19.72
N LYS A 20 1.02 -18.03 20.51
CA LYS A 20 0.92 -17.92 21.98
C LYS A 20 0.02 -16.78 22.42
N GLY A 21 0.02 -15.66 21.68
CA GLY A 21 -0.84 -14.50 21.95
C GLY A 21 -2.27 -14.63 21.42
N GLY A 22 -2.62 -15.75 20.77
CA GLY A 22 -3.93 -15.94 20.15
C GLY A 22 -4.18 -15.04 18.92
N VAL A 23 -3.12 -14.50 18.32
CA VAL A 23 -3.18 -13.61 17.16
C VAL A 23 -2.62 -14.29 15.91
N VAL A 24 -3.13 -13.89 14.74
CA VAL A 24 -2.66 -14.41 13.46
C VAL A 24 -1.34 -13.70 13.10
N PRO A 25 -0.24 -14.43 12.81
CA PRO A 25 1.02 -13.83 12.43
C PRO A 25 0.92 -13.13 11.07
N ARG A 26 1.62 -12.00 10.90
CA ARG A 26 1.69 -11.27 9.62
C ARG A 26 2.58 -11.97 8.60
N THR A 27 3.64 -12.65 9.05
CA THR A 27 4.60 -13.35 8.19
C THR A 27 4.70 -14.83 8.53
N GLY A 28 5.11 -15.65 7.55
CA GLY A 28 5.31 -17.09 7.76
C GLY A 28 4.06 -17.95 7.75
N LEU A 29 2.88 -17.38 7.49
CA LEU A 29 1.62 -18.14 7.38
C LEU A 29 1.70 -19.36 6.44
N PRO A 30 2.36 -19.31 5.26
CA PRO A 30 2.46 -20.47 4.38
C PRO A 30 3.07 -21.73 5.01
N TYR A 31 3.84 -21.60 6.10
CA TYR A 31 4.42 -22.74 6.82
C TYR A 31 3.42 -23.48 7.72
N ILE A 32 2.30 -22.84 8.09
CA ILE A 32 1.30 -23.39 9.02
C ILE A 32 -0.11 -23.48 8.40
N THR A 33 -0.32 -22.94 7.22
CA THR A 33 -1.59 -23.06 6.49
C THR A 33 -1.84 -24.52 6.09
N VAL A 34 -2.87 -25.12 6.66
CA VAL A 34 -3.36 -26.46 6.32
C VAL A 34 -4.83 -26.41 5.97
N GLY A 35 -5.27 -27.27 5.05
CA GLY A 35 -6.69 -27.52 4.77
C GLY A 35 -7.52 -26.27 4.41
N ARG A 36 -7.23 -25.62 3.27
CA ARG A 36 -8.01 -24.53 2.65
C ARG A 36 -7.73 -24.38 1.15
N LYS A 37 -7.34 -25.46 0.47
CA LYS A 37 -6.83 -25.37 -0.92
C LYS A 37 -7.85 -24.75 -1.86
N ASN A 38 -9.08 -25.24 -1.81
CA ASN A 38 -10.16 -24.76 -2.68
C ASN A 38 -10.50 -23.29 -2.43
N GLU A 39 -10.55 -22.85 -1.17
CA GLU A 39 -10.81 -21.44 -0.84
C GLU A 39 -9.66 -20.53 -1.29
N ILE A 40 -8.42 -20.98 -1.14
CA ILE A 40 -7.24 -20.24 -1.58
C ILE A 40 -7.23 -20.16 -3.11
N GLU A 41 -7.44 -21.26 -3.82
CA GLU A 41 -7.50 -21.29 -5.29
C GLU A 41 -8.58 -20.36 -5.83
N ALA A 42 -9.78 -20.37 -5.23
CA ALA A 42 -10.86 -19.46 -5.62
C ALA A 42 -10.50 -17.99 -5.44
N LEU A 43 -9.79 -17.64 -4.35
CA LEU A 43 -9.33 -16.27 -4.09
C LEU A 43 -8.15 -15.87 -4.98
N LEU A 44 -7.28 -16.82 -5.34
CA LEU A 44 -6.17 -16.57 -6.26
C LEU A 44 -6.63 -16.38 -7.70
N HIS A 45 -7.72 -17.03 -8.11
CA HIS A 45 -8.34 -16.78 -9.41
C HIS A 45 -8.82 -15.34 -9.55
N ASP A 46 -9.42 -14.77 -8.50
CA ASP A 46 -9.79 -13.35 -8.49
C ASP A 46 -8.58 -12.43 -8.63
N VAL A 47 -7.44 -12.81 -8.05
CA VAL A 47 -6.20 -12.03 -8.14
C VAL A 47 -5.68 -12.01 -9.57
N ASP A 48 -5.85 -13.10 -10.31
CA ASP A 48 -5.49 -13.15 -11.74
C ASP A 48 -6.40 -12.23 -12.57
N ILE A 49 -7.70 -12.19 -12.28
CA ILE A 49 -8.64 -11.23 -12.91
C ILE A 49 -8.21 -9.78 -12.63
N VAL A 50 -7.80 -9.47 -11.39
CA VAL A 50 -7.32 -8.12 -11.02
C VAL A 50 -5.99 -7.79 -11.72
N ALA A 51 -5.11 -8.78 -11.93
CA ALA A 51 -3.85 -8.59 -12.65
C ALA A 51 -4.08 -8.16 -14.11
N GLU A 52 -5.19 -8.59 -14.72
CA GLU A 52 -5.60 -8.23 -16.07
C GLU A 52 -6.36 -6.89 -16.16
N GLY A 53 -6.45 -6.15 -15.04
CA GLY A 53 -7.15 -4.86 -14.96
C GLY A 53 -8.62 -4.94 -14.57
N GLY A 54 -9.11 -6.13 -14.17
CA GLY A 54 -10.45 -6.32 -13.64
C GLY A 54 -10.60 -5.90 -12.18
N ALA A 55 -11.80 -6.08 -11.64
CA ALA A 55 -12.11 -5.90 -10.23
C ALA A 55 -12.94 -7.07 -9.71
N SER A 56 -12.69 -7.48 -8.46
CA SER A 56 -13.49 -8.50 -7.76
C SER A 56 -13.85 -8.02 -6.36
N PHE A 57 -14.98 -8.51 -5.85
CA PHE A 57 -15.43 -8.26 -4.49
C PHE A 57 -16.05 -9.53 -3.90
N ARG A 58 -15.64 -9.90 -2.68
CA ARG A 58 -16.10 -11.11 -2.00
C ARG A 58 -16.47 -10.87 -0.54
N PHE A 59 -17.49 -11.60 -0.10
CA PHE A 59 -17.81 -11.76 1.31
C PHE A 59 -17.40 -13.15 1.80
N ILE A 60 -16.61 -13.22 2.87
CA ILE A 60 -16.23 -14.47 3.53
C ILE A 60 -17.02 -14.62 4.82
N VAL A 61 -17.95 -15.57 4.86
CA VAL A 61 -18.87 -15.80 5.98
C VAL A 61 -18.57 -17.14 6.65
N GLY A 62 -18.66 -17.17 7.99
CA GLY A 62 -18.41 -18.39 8.77
C GLY A 62 -18.44 -18.14 10.26
N LYS A 63 -18.55 -19.20 11.07
CA LYS A 63 -18.63 -19.11 12.55
C LYS A 63 -17.40 -18.42 13.16
N TYR A 64 -17.53 -17.89 14.38
CA TYR A 64 -16.36 -17.43 15.14
C TYR A 64 -15.34 -18.58 15.29
N GLY A 65 -14.04 -18.27 15.22
CA GLY A 65 -12.98 -19.29 15.28
C GLY A 65 -12.81 -20.15 14.03
N SER A 66 -13.61 -19.98 12.96
CA SER A 66 -13.47 -20.76 11.71
C SER A 66 -12.24 -20.44 10.86
N GLY A 67 -11.36 -19.54 11.32
CA GLY A 67 -10.12 -19.19 10.61
C GLY A 67 -10.29 -18.15 9.49
N LYS A 68 -11.36 -17.34 9.48
CA LYS A 68 -11.56 -16.27 8.48
C LYS A 68 -10.41 -15.26 8.44
N SER A 69 -10.00 -14.74 9.60
CA SER A 69 -8.88 -13.80 9.68
C SER A 69 -7.57 -14.46 9.24
N PHE A 70 -7.39 -15.74 9.58
CA PHE A 70 -6.24 -16.52 9.11
C PHE A 70 -6.24 -16.67 7.58
N LEU A 71 -7.38 -16.95 6.96
CA LEU A 71 -7.53 -17.03 5.51
C LEU A 71 -7.22 -15.68 4.83
N LEU A 72 -7.76 -14.58 5.36
CA LEU A 72 -7.49 -13.22 4.84
C LEU A 72 -6.00 -12.87 4.89
N GLN A 73 -5.33 -13.14 6.02
CA GLN A 73 -3.89 -12.89 6.14
C GLN A 73 -3.06 -13.85 5.26
N THR A 74 -3.54 -15.08 5.05
CA THR A 74 -2.90 -16.03 4.12
C THR A 74 -2.94 -15.49 2.69
N ILE A 75 -4.11 -15.05 2.22
CA ILE A 75 -4.27 -14.46 0.88
C ILE A 75 -3.46 -13.18 0.74
N ARG A 76 -3.48 -12.30 1.73
CA ARG A 76 -2.62 -11.10 1.76
C ARG A 76 -1.17 -11.45 1.43
N ASN A 77 -0.60 -12.49 2.05
CA ASN A 77 0.78 -12.91 1.81
C ASN A 77 1.00 -13.44 0.38
N TYR A 78 0.10 -14.30 -0.12
CA TYR A 78 0.20 -14.78 -1.51
C TYR A 78 0.10 -13.65 -2.54
N VAL A 79 -0.79 -12.69 -2.30
CA VAL A 79 -1.03 -11.54 -3.19
C VAL A 79 0.18 -10.61 -3.20
N MET A 80 0.78 -10.34 -2.03
CA MET A 80 2.05 -9.61 -1.96
C MET A 80 3.19 -10.36 -2.65
N ASP A 81 3.25 -11.69 -2.57
CA ASP A 81 4.26 -12.49 -3.27
C ASP A 81 4.13 -12.39 -4.80
N LYS A 82 2.92 -12.18 -5.32
CA LYS A 82 2.61 -11.86 -6.72
C LYS A 82 2.88 -10.39 -7.11
N GLY A 83 3.41 -9.56 -6.19
CA GLY A 83 3.82 -8.18 -6.48
C GLY A 83 2.74 -7.12 -6.25
N PHE A 84 1.58 -7.49 -5.72
CA PHE A 84 0.52 -6.54 -5.41
C PHE A 84 0.82 -5.73 -4.15
N ILE A 85 0.21 -4.55 -4.09
CA ILE A 85 0.12 -3.72 -2.89
C ILE A 85 -1.18 -4.08 -2.19
N VAL A 86 -1.13 -4.31 -0.87
CA VAL A 86 -2.31 -4.69 -0.08
C VAL A 86 -2.51 -3.72 1.06
N ALA A 87 -3.76 -3.33 1.30
CA ALA A 87 -4.20 -2.60 2.49
C ALA A 87 -5.25 -3.44 3.23
N ASP A 88 -5.24 -3.40 4.57
CA ASP A 88 -6.25 -4.04 5.41
C ASP A 88 -6.62 -3.15 6.60
N ALA A 89 -7.86 -3.27 7.07
CA ALA A 89 -8.34 -2.55 8.24
C ALA A 89 -9.45 -3.36 8.93
N ASP A 90 -9.43 -3.33 10.26
CA ASP A 90 -10.53 -3.87 11.05
C ASP A 90 -11.63 -2.82 11.19
N LEU A 91 -12.85 -3.22 10.82
CA LEU A 91 -14.04 -2.42 11.02
C LEU A 91 -14.47 -2.44 12.49
N SER A 92 -14.81 -1.27 13.01
CA SER A 92 -15.32 -1.04 14.36
C SER A 92 -16.36 0.08 14.32
N PRO A 93 -17.08 0.37 15.43
CA PRO A 93 -17.99 1.52 15.47
C PRO A 93 -17.30 2.83 15.05
N GLU A 94 -16.01 2.94 15.33
CA GLU A 94 -15.19 4.14 15.10
C GLU A 94 -14.47 4.11 13.74
N ARG A 95 -14.36 2.93 13.13
CA ARG A 95 -13.81 2.68 11.78
C ARG A 95 -14.82 1.92 10.93
N ARG A 96 -15.60 2.65 10.15
CA ARG A 96 -16.59 2.11 9.22
C ARG A 96 -16.56 2.86 7.91
N LEU A 97 -16.99 2.19 6.83
CA LEU A 97 -16.97 2.72 5.47
C LEU A 97 -17.79 4.01 5.27
N GLN A 98 -18.75 4.27 6.16
CA GLN A 98 -19.60 5.46 6.12
C GLN A 98 -19.83 6.03 7.52
N GLY A 99 -19.91 7.36 7.63
CA GLY A 99 -20.31 8.04 8.86
C GLY A 99 -20.13 9.55 8.77
N THR A 100 -20.73 10.28 9.71
CA THR A 100 -20.69 11.75 9.76
C THR A 100 -19.69 12.30 10.77
N LYS A 101 -19.06 11.45 11.59
CA LYS A 101 -18.12 11.86 12.65
C LYS A 101 -16.68 11.41 12.33
N GLY A 102 -16.31 11.42 11.05
CA GLY A 102 -14.96 11.09 10.61
C GLY A 102 -14.63 9.59 10.58
N GLN A 103 -15.60 8.68 10.77
CA GLN A 103 -15.34 7.23 10.75
C GLN A 103 -14.80 6.73 9.39
N GLY A 104 -15.29 7.30 8.29
CA GLY A 104 -14.77 7.00 6.95
C GLY A 104 -13.31 7.41 6.80
N LEU A 105 -12.96 8.61 7.27
CA LEU A 105 -11.58 9.10 7.29
C LEU A 105 -10.68 8.26 8.21
N ALA A 106 -11.19 7.81 9.36
CA ALA A 106 -10.47 6.89 10.23
C ALA A 106 -10.18 5.54 9.55
N THR A 107 -11.13 5.03 8.77
CA THR A 107 -10.94 3.80 7.98
C THR A 107 -9.92 4.02 6.86
N TYR A 108 -9.98 5.15 6.15
CA TYR A 108 -8.97 5.53 5.16
C TYR A 108 -7.56 5.60 5.75
N ARG A 109 -7.41 6.31 6.89
CA ARG A 109 -6.13 6.42 7.62
C ARG A 109 -5.57 5.05 7.99
N GLU A 110 -6.43 4.16 8.49
CA GLU A 110 -6.05 2.79 8.85
C GLU A 110 -5.57 2.00 7.61
N LEU A 111 -6.32 2.06 6.50
CA LEU A 111 -5.96 1.38 5.26
C LEU A 111 -4.63 1.87 4.69
N ILE A 112 -4.44 3.20 4.58
CA ILE A 112 -3.19 3.79 4.07
C ILE A 112 -2.03 3.52 5.04
N GLY A 113 -2.27 3.57 6.35
CA GLY A 113 -1.28 3.21 7.37
C GLY A 113 -0.84 1.76 7.27
N ASN A 114 -1.75 0.85 6.92
CA ASN A 114 -1.50 -0.58 6.78
C ASN A 114 -1.10 -1.00 5.36
N LEU A 115 -0.91 -0.06 4.43
CA LEU A 115 -0.38 -0.35 3.09
C LEU A 115 0.90 -1.16 3.20
N SER A 116 0.92 -2.29 2.51
CA SER A 116 1.95 -3.29 2.62
C SER A 116 2.35 -3.84 1.27
N THR A 117 3.61 -4.25 1.20
CA THR A 117 4.23 -4.85 0.01
C THR A 117 5.04 -6.06 0.44
N LYS A 118 5.49 -6.88 -0.52
CA LYS A 118 6.39 -8.01 -0.26
C LYS A 118 7.62 -7.63 0.58
N THR A 119 8.20 -6.45 0.33
CA THR A 119 9.39 -5.95 1.04
C THR A 119 9.08 -5.25 2.36
N LYS A 120 7.81 -4.90 2.61
CA LYS A 120 7.36 -4.25 3.85
C LYS A 120 5.96 -4.79 4.24
N PRO A 121 5.89 -6.03 4.77
CA PRO A 121 4.62 -6.72 5.02
C PRO A 121 3.86 -6.23 6.27
N GLU A 122 4.55 -5.52 7.16
CA GLU A 122 4.04 -5.04 8.46
C GLU A 122 3.29 -3.70 8.37
N GLY A 123 3.13 -3.11 7.18
CA GLY A 123 2.48 -1.81 6.99
C GLY A 123 3.44 -0.64 6.74
N GLY A 124 2.87 0.56 6.60
CA GLY A 124 3.60 1.81 6.42
C GLY A 124 4.38 1.89 5.10
N ALA A 125 3.93 1.21 4.04
CA ALA A 125 4.63 1.16 2.77
C ALA A 125 4.47 2.42 1.91
N ILE A 126 3.61 3.37 2.28
CA ILE A 126 3.31 4.56 1.45
C ILE A 126 4.57 5.34 1.04
N THR A 127 5.48 5.64 1.96
CA THR A 127 6.73 6.35 1.64
C THR A 127 7.59 5.55 0.66
N LEU A 128 7.76 4.24 0.91
CA LEU A 128 8.51 3.35 0.02
C LEU A 128 7.89 3.29 -1.38
N LEU A 129 6.56 3.32 -1.48
CA LEU A 129 5.83 3.31 -2.75
C LEU A 129 6.03 4.62 -3.51
N LEU A 130 5.94 5.77 -2.83
CA LEU A 130 6.18 7.08 -3.42
C LEU A 130 7.62 7.20 -3.93
N ASP A 131 8.61 6.88 -3.10
CA ASP A 131 10.03 6.89 -3.48
C ASP A 131 10.28 5.99 -4.70
N ARG A 132 9.74 4.76 -4.71
CA ARG A 132 9.91 3.84 -5.83
C ARG A 132 9.22 4.33 -7.10
N TRP A 133 8.00 4.86 -6.98
CA TRP A 133 7.24 5.36 -8.12
C TRP A 133 7.95 6.54 -8.79
N ILE A 134 8.50 7.47 -8.01
CA ILE A 134 9.28 8.60 -8.50
C ILE A 134 10.57 8.15 -9.18
N ASN A 135 11.31 7.23 -8.55
CA ASN A 135 12.51 6.66 -9.15
C ASN A 135 12.20 6.01 -10.51
N ASN A 136 11.09 5.27 -10.61
CA ASN A 136 10.67 4.67 -11.89
C ASN A 136 10.35 5.73 -12.94
N ILE A 137 9.68 6.84 -12.58
CA ILE A 137 9.43 7.95 -13.52
C ILE A 137 10.73 8.58 -13.98
N GLN A 138 11.66 8.83 -13.05
CA GLN A 138 12.96 9.40 -13.37
C GLN A 138 13.75 8.51 -14.33
N THR A 139 13.81 7.21 -14.07
CA THR A 139 14.45 6.23 -14.95
C THR A 139 13.79 6.21 -16.33
N ASP A 140 12.47 6.20 -16.39
CA ASP A 140 11.71 6.25 -17.65
C ASP A 140 12.05 7.51 -18.47
N CYS A 141 12.18 8.67 -17.81
CA CYS A 141 12.57 9.92 -18.47
C CYS A 141 14.00 9.85 -19.02
N ILE A 142 14.96 9.36 -18.22
CA ILE A 142 16.36 9.20 -18.65
C ILE A 142 16.45 8.26 -19.86
N GLU A 143 15.82 7.09 -19.80
CA GLU A 143 15.91 6.07 -20.85
C GLU A 143 15.23 6.50 -22.15
N LYS A 144 14.06 7.13 -22.09
CA LYS A 144 13.26 7.45 -23.29
C LYS A 144 13.62 8.79 -23.92
N ARG A 145 14.12 9.75 -23.14
CA ARG A 145 14.45 11.10 -23.61
C ARG A 145 15.95 11.35 -23.70
N GLY A 146 16.78 10.46 -23.16
CA GLY A 146 18.25 10.59 -23.18
C GLY A 146 18.77 11.72 -22.29
N VAL A 147 17.97 12.16 -21.33
CA VAL A 147 18.32 13.29 -20.44
C VAL A 147 19.34 12.84 -19.41
N LEU A 148 20.32 13.70 -19.11
CA LEU A 148 21.39 13.39 -18.17
C LEU A 148 20.87 13.37 -16.72
N PRO A 149 21.29 12.39 -15.89
CA PRO A 149 21.01 12.39 -14.46
C PRO A 149 21.48 13.69 -13.78
N GLY A 150 20.62 14.29 -12.97
CA GLY A 150 20.93 15.51 -12.21
C GLY A 150 20.93 16.81 -13.00
N SER A 151 20.50 16.80 -14.28
CA SER A 151 20.30 18.02 -15.06
C SER A 151 18.97 18.71 -14.72
N GLU A 152 18.89 20.03 -14.90
CA GLU A 152 17.62 20.77 -14.76
C GLU A 152 16.56 20.30 -15.77
N GLU A 153 16.99 19.88 -16.97
CA GLU A 153 16.08 19.30 -17.98
C GLU A 153 15.37 18.05 -17.47
N LEU A 154 16.04 17.24 -16.64
CA LEU A 154 15.43 16.05 -16.05
C LEU A 154 14.31 16.42 -15.07
N LEU A 155 14.48 17.49 -14.30
CA LEU A 155 13.48 17.97 -13.35
C LEU A 155 12.17 18.32 -14.08
N ASP A 156 12.29 19.13 -15.12
CA ASP A 156 11.16 19.57 -15.95
C ASP A 156 10.47 18.39 -16.64
N GLU A 157 11.22 17.43 -17.18
CA GLU A 157 10.65 16.27 -17.85
C GLU A 157 9.95 15.31 -16.87
N VAL A 158 10.50 15.12 -15.67
CA VAL A 158 9.85 14.33 -14.62
C VAL A 158 8.56 15.02 -14.15
N ASP A 159 8.55 16.33 -13.95
CA ASP A 159 7.34 17.07 -13.59
C ASP A 159 6.25 16.93 -14.66
N LYS A 160 6.58 17.17 -15.93
CA LYS A 160 5.65 16.96 -17.06
C LYS A 160 5.11 15.53 -17.06
N LYS A 161 5.97 14.54 -16.80
CA LYS A 161 5.58 13.14 -16.76
C LYS A 161 4.66 12.82 -15.58
N ILE A 162 4.93 13.35 -14.39
CA ILE A 162 4.04 13.24 -13.22
C ILE A 162 2.66 13.76 -13.57
N TYR A 163 2.56 15.00 -14.07
CA TYR A 163 1.27 15.59 -14.44
C TYR A 163 0.55 14.80 -15.54
N THR A 164 1.29 14.29 -16.53
CA THR A 164 0.73 13.45 -17.60
C THR A 164 0.13 12.16 -17.04
N VAL A 165 0.84 11.46 -16.14
CA VAL A 165 0.36 10.22 -15.52
C VAL A 165 -0.83 10.48 -14.60
N THR A 166 -0.83 11.61 -13.89
CA THR A 166 -1.92 11.99 -12.99
C THR A 166 -3.06 12.74 -13.69
N ALA A 167 -2.98 12.98 -15.00
CA ALA A 167 -3.98 13.76 -15.74
C ALA A 167 -5.37 13.12 -15.65
N GLY A 168 -5.45 11.78 -15.73
CA GLY A 168 -6.72 11.06 -15.56
C GLY A 168 -7.35 11.21 -14.16
N LEU A 169 -6.56 11.57 -13.15
CA LEU A 169 -7.07 11.89 -11.81
C LEU A 169 -7.54 13.34 -11.70
N SER A 170 -7.12 14.22 -12.61
CA SER A 170 -7.43 15.66 -12.56
C SER A 170 -8.92 15.95 -12.76
N GLU A 171 -9.66 15.02 -13.36
CA GLU A 171 -11.13 15.08 -13.46
C GLU A 171 -11.83 14.77 -12.13
N MET A 172 -11.11 14.21 -11.14
CA MET A 172 -11.63 13.91 -9.82
C MET A 172 -11.48 15.10 -8.86
N VAL A 173 -12.29 15.12 -7.80
CA VAL A 173 -12.17 16.12 -6.73
C VAL A 173 -10.77 16.04 -6.12
N HIS A 174 -10.06 17.17 -6.06
CA HIS A 174 -8.67 17.28 -5.59
C HIS A 174 -7.61 16.61 -6.49
N GLY A 175 -7.94 16.26 -7.74
CA GLY A 175 -7.01 15.63 -8.68
C GLY A 175 -5.78 16.46 -9.02
N PHE A 176 -5.95 17.78 -9.20
CA PHE A 176 -4.82 18.69 -9.45
C PHE A 176 -3.88 18.79 -8.24
N GLU A 177 -4.43 18.83 -7.02
CA GLU A 177 -3.65 18.86 -5.78
C GLU A 177 -2.84 17.57 -5.59
N PHE A 178 -3.38 16.43 -6.03
CA PHE A 178 -2.67 15.15 -6.00
C PHE A 178 -1.40 15.18 -6.88
N GLY A 179 -1.53 15.63 -8.12
CA GLY A 179 -0.38 15.75 -9.05
C GLY A 179 0.66 16.75 -8.56
N SER A 180 0.21 17.91 -8.07
CA SER A 180 1.13 18.94 -7.55
C SER A 180 1.87 18.49 -6.29
N LEU A 181 1.24 17.71 -5.41
CA LEU A 181 1.91 17.14 -4.24
C LEU A 181 2.92 16.06 -4.60
N LEU A 182 2.68 15.27 -5.66
CA LEU A 182 3.68 14.32 -6.15
C LEU A 182 4.89 15.02 -6.77
N SER A 183 4.68 16.10 -7.53
CA SER A 183 5.75 16.95 -8.02
C SER A 183 6.53 17.58 -6.85
N LYS A 184 5.85 18.20 -5.87
CA LYS A 184 6.50 18.73 -4.65
C LYS A 184 7.28 17.64 -3.89
N TYR A 185 6.78 16.41 -3.84
CA TYR A 185 7.50 15.30 -3.21
C TYR A 185 8.76 14.94 -3.97
N TYR A 186 8.72 14.96 -5.31
CA TYR A 186 9.90 14.72 -6.16
C TYR A 186 10.99 15.77 -5.92
N HIS A 187 10.65 17.05 -5.90
CA HIS A 187 11.59 18.12 -5.56
C HIS A 187 12.21 17.90 -4.17
N ALA A 188 11.36 17.66 -3.15
CA ALA A 188 11.84 17.36 -1.81
C ALA A 188 12.70 16.08 -1.73
N TYR A 189 12.45 15.09 -2.59
CA TYR A 189 13.25 13.86 -2.69
C TYR A 189 14.66 14.14 -3.21
N ILE A 190 14.80 15.01 -4.21
CA ILE A 190 16.11 15.38 -4.79
C ILE A 190 16.90 16.27 -3.84
N ASP A 191 16.23 17.23 -3.22
CA ASP A 191 16.85 18.20 -2.31
C ASP A 191 17.20 17.60 -0.95
N GLY A 192 16.76 16.37 -0.67
CA GLY A 192 16.93 15.72 0.64
C GLY A 192 16.10 16.39 1.75
N ASP A 193 15.03 17.10 1.39
CA ASP A 193 14.12 17.75 2.33
C ASP A 193 13.12 16.73 2.92
N ASP A 194 13.60 15.99 3.91
CA ASP A 194 12.79 15.02 4.64
C ASP A 194 11.60 15.66 5.38
N GLU A 195 11.69 16.93 5.77
CA GLU A 195 10.60 17.62 6.46
C GLU A 195 9.39 17.80 5.54
N THR A 196 9.62 18.31 4.32
CA THR A 196 8.59 18.47 3.30
C THR A 196 8.05 17.12 2.84
N LYS A 197 8.91 16.10 2.65
CA LYS A 197 8.45 14.73 2.36
C LYS A 197 7.49 14.21 3.43
N MET A 198 7.79 14.43 4.71
CA MET A 198 6.93 13.99 5.81
C MET A 198 5.58 14.72 5.82
N LYS A 199 5.56 16.04 5.57
CA LYS A 199 4.32 16.81 5.43
C LYS A 199 3.45 16.28 4.29
N ILE A 200 4.05 15.99 3.14
CA ILE A 200 3.32 15.44 1.98
C ILE A 200 2.81 14.02 2.27
N VAL A 201 3.62 13.16 2.88
CA VAL A 201 3.18 11.81 3.30
C VAL A 201 2.01 11.89 4.27
N ARG A 202 2.05 12.83 5.23
CA ARG A 202 0.94 13.09 6.15
C ARG A 202 -0.35 13.44 5.40
N TRP A 203 -0.26 14.15 4.29
CA TRP A 203 -1.39 14.47 3.42
C TRP A 203 -1.96 13.22 2.76
N PHE A 204 -1.11 12.38 2.15
CA PHE A 204 -1.55 11.12 1.53
C PHE A 204 -2.19 10.17 2.55
N ARG A 205 -1.68 10.17 3.79
CA ARG A 205 -2.26 9.41 4.91
C ARG A 205 -3.55 10.00 5.44
N GLY A 206 -3.95 11.20 5.00
CA GLY A 206 -5.14 11.90 5.46
C GLY A 206 -5.03 12.38 6.90
N GLU A 207 -3.82 12.58 7.44
CA GLU A 207 -3.53 12.84 8.86
C GLU A 207 -3.58 14.33 9.25
N TYR A 208 -4.00 15.20 8.33
CA TYR A 208 -4.37 16.57 8.65
C TYR A 208 -5.81 16.60 9.18
N SER A 209 -6.02 17.39 10.24
CA SER A 209 -7.33 17.52 10.88
C SER A 209 -8.24 18.47 10.10
N ARG A 210 -7.69 19.58 9.60
CA ARG A 210 -8.42 20.57 8.79
C ARG A 210 -7.74 20.77 7.45
N LYS A 211 -8.53 21.20 6.46
CA LYS A 211 -8.03 21.60 5.13
C LYS A 211 -7.08 22.81 5.23
N THR A 212 -7.30 23.70 6.18
CA THR A 212 -6.43 24.86 6.45
C THR A 212 -5.05 24.42 6.88
N ASP A 213 -4.95 23.48 7.83
CA ASP A 213 -3.68 22.97 8.35
C ASP A 213 -2.84 22.31 7.24
N ALA A 214 -3.51 21.61 6.32
CA ALA A 214 -2.86 21.02 5.15
C ALA A 214 -2.32 22.10 4.20
N LYS A 215 -3.09 23.16 3.93
CA LYS A 215 -2.65 24.28 3.08
C LYS A 215 -1.48 25.05 3.72
N GLU A 216 -1.59 25.39 5.00
CA GLU A 216 -0.50 26.09 5.73
C GLU A 216 0.80 25.28 5.73
N ALA A 217 0.71 23.96 5.87
CA ALA A 217 1.89 23.09 5.89
C ALA A 217 2.52 22.88 4.51
N LEU A 218 1.74 22.94 3.42
CA LEU A 218 2.16 22.52 2.09
C LEU A 218 2.28 23.68 1.08
N GLY A 219 1.83 24.88 1.44
CA GLY A 219 1.77 26.05 0.55
C GLY A 219 0.62 25.97 -0.44
#